data_AF-A0A960XPK5-F1
#
_entry.id   AF-A0A960XPK5-F1
#
_cell.length_a   1.000
_cell.length_b   1.000
_cell.length_c   1.000
_cell.angle_alpha   90.00
_cell.angle_beta   90.00
_cell.angle_gamma   90.00
#
_symmetry.space_group_name_H-M   'P 1'
#
loop_
_entity.id
_entity.type
_entity.pdbx_description
1 polymer ?
#
loop_
_entity_poly.entity_id
_entity_poly.type
_entity_poly.pdbx_seq_one_letter_code
_entity_poly.pdbx_strand_id
1 'polypeptide(L)'
;MKSILAALTILAGLLAAPVVGSETWEAVVLPSEQEVQIDPVSGARVVFATTHPGADSNFYFHERCFLHNNRMMLFNSDRFGRTEVMAYLLDTGELVRLTRPQEASLGSRVASVKGDRLYAVKQGGLHEWRLDVTTSPETRVRVTGRRLVDLPAGAQQRSSLDENCDGSLLTFAYLLDGEHFIGFYDV
;
A
#
# COMPACT_ATOMS: atom_id res chain seq x y z
N MET A 1 41.11 24.62 -54.37
CA MET A 1 40.71 25.26 -53.10
C MET A 1 39.76 24.31 -52.38
N LYS A 2 40.02 24.06 -51.09
CA LYS A 2 39.54 22.90 -50.32
C LYS A 2 38.08 23.07 -49.89
N SER A 3 37.25 22.06 -50.18
CA SER A 3 35.88 21.93 -49.71
C SER A 3 35.89 21.47 -48.24
N ILE A 4 35.30 22.27 -47.35
CA ILE A 4 35.17 21.93 -45.92
C ILE A 4 33.87 21.16 -45.74
N LEU A 5 33.97 19.88 -45.39
CA LEU A 5 32.86 19.02 -45.02
C LEU A 5 32.54 19.26 -43.53
N ALA A 6 31.42 19.89 -43.23
CA ALA A 6 30.94 20.04 -41.85
C ALA A 6 30.24 18.75 -41.41
N ALA A 7 30.88 17.99 -40.52
CA ALA A 7 30.29 16.83 -39.88
C ALA A 7 29.34 17.30 -38.76
N LEU A 8 28.04 17.07 -38.95
CA LEU A 8 27.01 17.32 -37.95
C LEU A 8 26.98 16.14 -36.97
N THR A 9 27.62 16.28 -35.82
CA THR A 9 27.55 15.28 -34.74
C THR A 9 26.22 15.44 -33.99
N ILE A 10 25.25 14.59 -34.29
CA ILE A 10 24.00 14.49 -33.52
C ILE A 10 24.32 13.77 -32.21
N LEU A 11 24.43 14.51 -31.11
CA LEU A 11 24.56 13.97 -29.77
C LEU A 11 23.18 13.48 -29.32
N ALA A 12 22.91 12.18 -29.50
CA ALA A 12 21.72 11.54 -28.95
C ALA A 12 21.86 11.47 -27.42
N GLY A 13 21.27 12.44 -26.72
CA GLY A 13 21.10 12.39 -25.27
C GLY A 13 20.10 11.28 -24.93
N LEU A 14 20.60 10.12 -24.52
CA LEU A 14 19.81 9.15 -23.77
C LEU A 14 19.43 9.80 -22.43
N LEU A 15 18.22 10.36 -22.38
CA LEU A 15 17.55 10.67 -21.12
C LEU A 15 17.31 9.33 -20.42
N ALA A 16 18.20 8.94 -19.52
CA ALA A 16 17.92 7.89 -18.56
C ALA A 16 16.71 8.36 -17.75
N ALA A 17 15.55 7.72 -17.93
CA ALA A 17 14.42 7.91 -17.04
C ALA A 17 14.91 7.69 -15.60
N PRO A 18 14.51 8.53 -14.63
CA PRO A 18 14.91 8.34 -13.25
C PRO A 18 14.52 6.92 -12.85
N VAL A 19 15.49 6.13 -12.39
CA VAL A 19 15.22 4.82 -11.81
C VAL A 19 14.34 5.09 -10.61
N VAL A 20 13.06 4.78 -10.74
CA VAL A 20 12.12 4.81 -9.64
C VAL A 20 12.56 3.71 -8.67
N GLY A 21 13.33 4.10 -7.66
CA GLY A 21 13.94 3.18 -6.72
C GLY A 21 12.88 2.33 -6.02
N SER A 22 13.11 1.02 -5.95
CA SER A 22 12.39 0.13 -5.06
C SER A 22 13.11 0.02 -3.74
N GLU A 23 12.37 -0.01 -2.64
CA GLU A 23 12.87 -0.24 -1.29
C GLU A 23 12.28 -1.53 -0.73
N THR A 24 13.09 -2.34 -0.07
CA THR A 24 12.66 -3.61 0.52
C THR A 24 12.97 -3.64 2.01
N TRP A 25 12.04 -4.14 2.81
CA TRP A 25 12.23 -4.33 4.24
C TRP A 25 11.50 -5.57 4.74
N GLU A 26 11.97 -6.11 5.87
CA GLU A 26 11.27 -7.16 6.61
C GLU A 26 10.28 -6.48 7.57
N ALA A 27 9.01 -6.86 7.49
CA ALA A 27 7.96 -6.38 8.39
C ALA A 27 8.07 -7.08 9.76
N VAL A 28 7.59 -6.42 10.81
CA VAL A 28 7.59 -7.00 12.15
C VAL A 28 6.38 -7.89 12.31
N VAL A 29 6.60 -9.17 12.59
CA VAL A 29 5.56 -10.14 12.94
C VAL A 29 5.37 -10.13 14.46
N LEU A 30 4.11 -10.11 14.88
CA LEU A 30 3.67 -10.10 16.27
C LEU A 30 2.83 -11.35 16.54
N PRO A 31 2.79 -11.82 17.80
CA PRO A 31 1.93 -12.94 18.19
C PRO A 31 0.46 -12.70 17.85
N SER A 32 -0.31 -13.79 17.78
CA SER A 32 -1.75 -13.69 17.62
C SER A 32 -2.41 -13.04 18.84
N GLU A 33 -3.33 -12.12 18.57
CA GLU A 33 -4.24 -11.52 19.53
C GLU A 33 -5.67 -12.05 19.38
N GLN A 34 -5.86 -13.07 18.53
CA GLN A 34 -7.20 -13.43 18.07
C GLN A 34 -8.08 -13.94 19.21
N GLU A 35 -9.33 -13.50 19.22
CA GLU A 35 -10.37 -14.06 20.06
C GLU A 35 -11.53 -14.55 19.20
N VAL A 36 -12.03 -15.76 19.50
CA VAL A 36 -13.17 -16.34 18.78
C VAL A 36 -14.36 -16.40 19.72
N GLN A 37 -15.47 -15.82 19.31
CA GLN A 37 -16.73 -15.86 20.05
C GLN A 37 -17.83 -16.44 19.16
N ILE A 38 -18.80 -17.10 19.79
CA ILE A 38 -20.04 -17.51 19.15
C ILE A 38 -21.10 -16.51 19.56
N ASP A 39 -21.66 -15.78 18.61
CA ASP A 39 -22.76 -14.86 18.87
C ASP A 39 -23.96 -15.64 19.42
N PRO A 40 -24.45 -15.36 20.64
CA PRO A 40 -25.49 -16.16 21.28
C PRO A 40 -26.86 -16.03 20.61
N VAL A 41 -27.07 -15.02 19.77
CA VAL A 41 -28.35 -14.77 19.09
C VAL A 41 -28.44 -15.49 17.75
N SER A 42 -27.41 -15.37 16.92
CA SER A 42 -27.36 -15.91 15.55
C SER A 42 -26.62 -17.25 15.44
N GLY A 43 -25.80 -17.60 16.44
CA GLY A 43 -24.87 -18.73 16.37
C GLY A 43 -23.67 -18.50 15.45
N ALA A 44 -23.50 -17.28 14.93
CA ALA A 44 -22.38 -16.95 14.05
C ALA A 44 -21.04 -17.00 14.80
N ARG A 45 -20.03 -17.57 14.15
CA ARG A 45 -18.65 -17.49 14.63
C ARG A 45 -18.05 -16.12 14.27
N VAL A 46 -17.70 -15.34 15.29
CA VAL A 46 -17.06 -14.03 15.17
C VAL A 46 -15.59 -14.15 15.58
N VAL A 47 -14.69 -13.61 14.76
CA VAL A 47 -13.25 -13.56 15.06
C VAL A 47 -12.86 -12.10 15.27
N PHE A 48 -12.37 -11.79 16.47
CA PHE A 48 -11.77 -10.50 16.80
C PHE A 48 -10.28 -10.61 16.51
N ALA A 49 -9.80 -9.89 15.50
CA ALA A 49 -8.40 -9.97 15.05
C ALA A 49 -7.42 -9.34 16.07
N THR A 50 -7.90 -8.38 16.87
CA THR A 50 -7.08 -7.63 17.81
C THR A 50 -7.78 -7.49 19.16
N THR A 51 -6.98 -7.42 20.23
CA THR A 51 -7.43 -7.19 21.62
C THR A 51 -6.65 -6.05 22.29
N HIS A 52 -5.69 -5.44 21.57
CA HIS A 52 -4.92 -4.30 22.04
C HIS A 52 -5.84 -3.09 22.32
N PRO A 53 -5.59 -2.28 23.37
CA PRO A 53 -6.38 -1.07 23.69
C PRO A 53 -6.22 0.10 22.69
N GLY A 54 -5.52 -0.12 21.57
CA GLY A 54 -5.31 0.91 20.55
C GLY A 54 -6.57 1.09 19.71
N ALA A 55 -6.70 2.23 19.05
CA ALA A 55 -7.75 2.45 18.06
C ALA A 55 -7.42 1.65 16.79
N ASP A 56 -7.96 0.44 16.73
CA ASP A 56 -7.93 -0.40 15.54
C ASP A 56 -9.20 -0.17 14.70
N SER A 57 -9.03 0.07 13.39
CA SER A 57 -10.15 0.27 12.47
C SER A 57 -9.91 -0.44 11.16
N ASN A 58 -10.99 -0.90 10.52
CA ASN A 58 -10.91 -1.33 9.12
C ASN A 58 -10.56 -0.13 8.21
N PHE A 59 -10.19 -0.42 6.96
CA PHE A 59 -10.25 0.57 5.89
C PHE A 59 -11.70 1.00 5.67
N TYR A 60 -11.91 2.07 4.90
CA TYR A 60 -13.27 2.52 4.63
C TYR A 60 -14.03 1.45 3.84
N PHE A 61 -15.36 1.38 3.96
CA PHE A 61 -16.12 0.18 3.54
C PHE A 61 -16.03 -0.17 2.05
N HIS A 62 -15.70 0.79 1.18
CA HIS A 62 -15.49 0.55 -0.26
C HIS A 62 -14.02 0.27 -0.62
N GLU A 63 -13.09 0.49 0.31
CA GLU A 63 -11.67 0.21 0.13
C GLU A 63 -11.42 -1.27 0.45
N ARG A 64 -10.90 -2.01 -0.53
CA ARG A 64 -10.53 -3.42 -0.31
C ARG A 64 -9.48 -3.52 0.79
N CYS A 65 -9.74 -4.36 1.80
CA CYS A 65 -8.84 -4.61 2.92
C CYS A 65 -8.30 -6.05 2.96
N PHE A 66 -8.80 -6.97 2.13
CA PHE A 66 -8.25 -8.33 2.03
C PHE A 66 -7.27 -8.42 0.86
N LEU A 67 -6.09 -9.00 1.11
CA LEU A 67 -5.14 -9.38 0.06
C LEU A 67 -5.62 -10.64 -0.70
N HIS A 68 -4.96 -10.92 -1.81
CA HIS A 68 -5.28 -12.03 -2.70
C HIS A 68 -5.43 -13.37 -1.96
N ASN A 69 -6.43 -14.16 -2.37
CA ASN A 69 -6.81 -15.42 -1.73
C ASN A 69 -7.19 -15.32 -0.24
N ASN A 70 -7.55 -14.13 0.26
CA ASN A 70 -7.95 -13.89 1.65
C ASN A 70 -6.88 -14.32 2.67
N ARG A 71 -5.60 -14.35 2.31
CA ARG A 71 -4.54 -14.77 3.24
C ARG A 71 -4.28 -13.76 4.36
N MET A 72 -4.55 -12.49 4.09
CA MET A 72 -4.29 -11.37 4.99
C MET A 72 -5.42 -10.34 4.93
N MET A 73 -5.82 -9.84 6.08
CA MET A 73 -6.68 -8.66 6.22
C MET A 73 -5.82 -7.48 6.68
N LEU A 74 -5.91 -6.35 5.99
CA LEU A 74 -5.24 -5.09 6.31
C LEU A 74 -6.15 -4.21 7.16
N PHE A 75 -5.58 -3.49 8.10
CA PHE A 75 -6.32 -2.58 8.98
C PHE A 75 -5.43 -1.45 9.48
N ASN A 76 -6.06 -0.43 10.05
CA ASN A 76 -5.38 0.70 10.69
C ASN A 76 -5.24 0.44 12.18
N SER A 77 -4.09 0.80 12.75
CA SER A 77 -3.86 0.71 14.19
C SER A 77 -3.01 1.87 14.67
N ASP A 78 -3.33 2.45 15.82
CA ASP A 78 -2.51 3.47 16.47
C ASP A 78 -1.64 2.94 17.63
N ARG A 79 -1.58 1.61 17.82
CA ARG A 79 -0.93 0.95 18.97
C ARG A 79 0.54 1.32 19.19
N PHE A 80 1.20 1.88 18.18
CA PHE A 80 2.58 2.35 18.24
C PHE A 80 2.71 3.88 18.37
N GLY A 81 1.65 4.55 18.85
CA GLY A 81 1.60 6.00 19.06
C GLY A 81 1.33 6.82 17.81
N ARG A 82 1.06 6.18 16.66
CA ARG A 82 0.62 6.79 15.41
C ARG A 82 -0.17 5.79 14.59
N THR A 83 -1.09 6.27 13.75
CA THR A 83 -1.83 5.40 12.82
C THR A 83 -0.89 4.77 11.80
N GLU A 84 -0.88 3.44 11.77
CA GLU A 84 -0.10 2.62 10.85
C GLU A 84 -0.99 1.59 10.16
N VAL A 85 -0.55 1.12 9.00
CA VAL A 85 -1.17 -0.05 8.38
C VAL A 85 -0.55 -1.31 8.98
N MET A 86 -1.43 -2.15 9.50
CA MET A 86 -1.14 -3.48 9.98
C MET A 86 -1.87 -4.53 9.15
N ALA A 87 -1.47 -5.77 9.30
CA ALA A 87 -2.16 -6.91 8.71
C ALA A 87 -2.40 -7.99 9.76
N TYR A 88 -3.46 -8.76 9.55
CA TYR A 88 -3.82 -9.96 10.28
C TYR A 88 -3.74 -11.14 9.32
N LEU A 89 -2.94 -12.16 9.66
CA LEU A 89 -2.81 -13.39 8.89
C LEU A 89 -3.95 -14.34 9.26
N LEU A 90 -4.79 -14.73 8.30
CA LEU A 90 -5.99 -15.51 8.60
C LEU A 90 -5.68 -16.94 9.06
N ASP A 91 -4.58 -17.52 8.58
CA ASP A 91 -4.21 -18.91 8.89
C ASP A 91 -3.62 -19.08 10.29
N THR A 92 -2.80 -18.12 10.74
CA THR A 92 -2.05 -18.20 12.00
C THR A 92 -2.61 -17.30 13.10
N GLY A 93 -3.42 -16.31 12.72
CA GLY A 93 -3.90 -15.26 13.60
C GLY A 93 -2.83 -14.23 13.99
N GLU A 94 -1.61 -14.35 13.49
CA GLU A 94 -0.51 -13.41 13.76
C GLU A 94 -0.79 -12.03 13.17
N LEU A 95 -0.24 -11.00 13.81
CA LEU A 95 -0.31 -9.63 13.33
C LEU A 95 1.02 -9.23 12.67
N VAL A 96 0.95 -8.35 11.69
CA VAL A 96 2.12 -7.87 10.95
C VAL A 96 2.09 -6.36 10.88
N ARG A 97 3.13 -5.72 11.39
CA ARG A 97 3.35 -4.28 11.25
C ARG A 97 4.06 -4.02 9.92
N LEU A 98 3.32 -3.58 8.92
CA LEU A 98 3.85 -3.36 7.56
C LEU A 98 4.67 -2.07 7.44
N THR A 99 4.31 -1.05 8.22
CA THR A 99 4.99 0.26 8.19
C THR A 99 6.29 0.20 9.00
N ARG A 100 7.40 0.75 8.48
CA ARG A 100 8.66 0.78 9.24
C ARG A 100 8.53 1.68 10.47
N PRO A 101 9.26 1.37 11.56
CA PRO A 101 9.43 2.32 12.66
C PRO A 101 9.90 3.67 12.10
N GLN A 102 9.31 4.77 12.57
CA GLN A 102 9.60 6.16 12.16
C GLN A 102 9.19 6.56 10.73
N GLU A 103 8.61 5.66 9.94
CA GLU A 103 8.03 6.02 8.66
C GLU A 103 6.71 6.78 8.86
N ALA A 104 6.49 7.81 8.02
CA ALA A 104 5.26 8.57 8.01
C ALA A 104 4.06 7.67 7.71
N SER A 105 2.92 7.97 8.34
CA SER A 105 1.67 7.25 8.08
C SER A 105 1.32 7.30 6.59
N LEU A 106 0.81 6.18 6.09
CA LEU A 106 0.28 6.13 4.73
C LEU A 106 -0.95 7.03 4.62
N GLY A 107 -1.15 7.62 3.44
CA GLY A 107 -2.40 8.24 3.03
C GLY A 107 -3.47 7.21 2.66
N SER A 108 -4.40 7.54 1.78
CA SER A 108 -5.43 6.57 1.32
C SER A 108 -4.78 5.38 0.64
N ARG A 109 -5.46 4.24 0.76
CA ARG A 109 -4.86 2.93 0.51
C ARG A 109 -5.91 1.89 0.15
N VAL A 110 -5.50 0.91 -0.64
CA VAL A 110 -6.37 -0.18 -1.10
C VAL A 110 -5.57 -1.44 -1.39
N ALA A 111 -6.07 -2.59 -0.92
CA ALA A 111 -5.54 -3.89 -1.31
C ALA A 111 -5.88 -4.21 -2.77
N SER A 112 -4.90 -4.73 -3.51
CA SER A 112 -5.12 -5.15 -4.89
C SER A 112 -5.93 -6.43 -4.97
N VAL A 113 -6.75 -6.56 -6.00
CA VAL A 113 -7.37 -7.81 -6.43
C VAL A 113 -6.33 -8.76 -7.05
N LYS A 114 -5.17 -8.23 -7.47
CA LYS A 114 -4.07 -8.95 -8.13
C LYS A 114 -2.88 -9.16 -7.20
N GLY A 115 -2.80 -10.36 -6.64
CA GLY A 115 -1.68 -10.78 -5.81
C GLY A 115 -1.58 -10.02 -4.49
N ASP A 116 -0.50 -10.24 -3.77
CA ASP A 116 -0.30 -9.68 -2.43
C ASP A 116 0.28 -8.27 -2.55
N ARG A 117 -0.59 -7.31 -2.88
CA ARG A 117 -0.20 -5.91 -3.11
C ARG A 117 -1.12 -4.93 -2.39
N LEU A 118 -0.52 -3.85 -1.90
CA LEU A 118 -1.20 -2.69 -1.34
C LEU A 118 -0.80 -1.47 -2.16
N TYR A 119 -1.78 -0.72 -2.64
CA TYR A 119 -1.54 0.62 -3.18
C TYR A 119 -1.80 1.65 -2.10
N ALA A 120 -0.95 2.67 -2.03
CA ALA A 120 -1.09 3.73 -1.04
C ALA A 120 -0.55 5.07 -1.55
N VAL A 121 -1.14 6.15 -1.07
CA VAL A 121 -0.56 7.49 -1.21
C VAL A 121 0.51 7.65 -0.13
N LYS A 122 1.72 8.04 -0.53
CA LYS A 122 2.85 8.28 0.37
C LYS A 122 3.77 9.34 -0.24
N GLN A 123 4.26 10.28 0.58
CA GLN A 123 5.27 11.27 0.18
C GLN A 123 4.97 11.98 -1.16
N GLY A 124 3.71 12.41 -1.34
CA GLY A 124 3.29 13.15 -2.54
C GLY A 124 3.20 12.30 -3.81
N GLY A 125 3.06 10.98 -3.71
CA GLY A 125 2.90 10.09 -4.86
C GLY A 125 2.08 8.85 -4.55
N LEU A 126 1.72 8.11 -5.59
CA LEU A 126 1.19 6.76 -5.46
C LEU A 126 2.34 5.76 -5.33
N HIS A 127 2.17 4.78 -4.45
CA HIS A 127 3.13 3.72 -4.20
C HIS A 127 2.43 2.36 -4.28
N GLU A 128 3.17 1.36 -4.79
CA GLU A 128 2.84 -0.06 -4.69
C GLU A 128 3.72 -0.67 -3.62
N TRP A 129 3.12 -1.42 -2.70
CA TRP A 129 3.82 -2.33 -1.79
C TRP A 129 3.47 -3.75 -2.17
N ARG A 130 4.46 -4.54 -2.58
CA ARG A 130 4.32 -5.99 -2.77
C ARG A 130 4.73 -6.72 -1.51
N LEU A 131 3.95 -7.71 -1.10
CA LEU A 131 4.19 -8.50 0.10
C LEU A 131 4.56 -9.93 -0.30
N ASP A 132 5.75 -10.36 0.11
CA ASP A 132 6.16 -11.76 0.05
C ASP A 132 6.00 -12.37 1.44
N VAL A 133 5.09 -13.33 1.57
CA VAL A 133 4.67 -13.88 2.87
C VAL A 133 4.90 -15.38 2.89
N THR A 134 5.69 -15.84 3.85
CA THR A 134 5.93 -17.25 4.16
C THR A 134 5.48 -17.53 5.58
N THR A 135 4.80 -18.65 5.83
CA THR A 135 4.31 -19.04 7.18
C THR A 135 4.96 -20.32 7.71
N SER A 136 5.89 -20.92 6.97
CA SER A 136 6.60 -22.14 7.36
C SER A 136 8.05 -22.09 6.89
N PRO A 137 9.03 -22.48 7.74
CA PRO A 137 8.89 -22.98 9.11
C PRO A 137 8.57 -21.89 10.16
N GLU A 138 8.67 -20.62 9.77
CA GLU A 138 8.40 -19.44 10.60
C GLU A 138 7.71 -18.39 9.73
N THR A 139 6.84 -17.58 10.33
CA THR A 139 6.21 -16.47 9.63
C THR A 139 7.22 -15.36 9.32
N ARG A 140 7.32 -14.99 8.04
CA ARG A 140 8.11 -13.86 7.56
C ARG A 140 7.31 -13.11 6.51
N VAL A 141 7.34 -11.79 6.60
CA VAL A 141 6.69 -10.90 5.64
C VAL A 141 7.71 -9.89 5.18
N ARG A 142 8.07 -9.96 3.90
CA ARG A 142 8.91 -8.97 3.24
C ARG A 142 8.03 -8.03 2.43
N VAL A 143 8.27 -6.73 2.56
CA VAL A 143 7.60 -5.72 1.75
C VAL A 143 8.59 -5.11 0.78
N THR A 144 8.20 -5.01 -0.49
CA THR A 144 8.91 -4.27 -1.53
C THR A 144 8.05 -3.11 -2.00
N GLY A 145 8.45 -1.90 -1.64
CA GLY A 145 7.82 -0.65 -2.03
C GLY A 145 8.39 -0.11 -3.33
N ARG A 146 7.53 0.36 -4.23
CA ARG A 146 7.89 1.08 -5.46
C ARG A 146 6.99 2.30 -5.59
N ARG A 147 7.56 3.46 -5.93
CA ARG A 147 6.75 4.62 -6.34
C ARG A 147 6.17 4.35 -7.74
N LEU A 148 4.94 4.77 -8.00
CA LEU A 148 4.26 4.57 -9.28
C LEU A 148 4.22 5.86 -10.08
N VAL A 149 3.76 6.93 -9.43
CA VAL A 149 3.59 8.24 -10.04
C VAL A 149 3.66 9.33 -8.97
N ASP A 150 4.16 10.49 -9.35
CA ASP A 150 4.14 11.71 -8.55
C ASP A 150 2.79 12.41 -8.67
N LEU A 151 2.25 12.87 -7.54
CA LEU A 151 1.22 13.89 -7.57
C LEU A 151 1.88 15.26 -7.84
N PRO A 152 1.13 16.22 -8.39
CA PRO A 152 1.65 17.58 -8.57
C PRO A 152 2.21 18.16 -7.27
N ALA A 153 3.27 18.97 -7.37
CA ALA A 153 3.83 19.64 -6.21
C ALA A 153 2.75 20.49 -5.51
N GLY A 154 2.66 20.39 -4.18
CA GLY A 154 1.62 21.08 -3.39
C GLY A 154 0.27 20.34 -3.36
N ALA A 155 0.09 19.26 -4.11
CA ALA A 155 -1.12 18.45 -4.05
C ALA A 155 -1.31 17.86 -2.64
N GLN A 156 -2.49 18.09 -2.08
CA GLN A 156 -2.91 17.49 -0.83
C GLN A 156 -3.88 16.37 -1.14
N GLN A 157 -3.57 15.18 -0.65
CA GLN A 157 -4.44 14.04 -0.89
C GLN A 157 -5.85 14.29 -0.33
N ARG A 158 -6.86 13.93 -1.11
CA ARG A 158 -8.27 13.98 -0.72
C ARG A 158 -8.94 12.65 -1.07
N SER A 159 -9.89 12.23 -0.25
CA SER A 159 -10.74 11.05 -0.52
C SER A 159 -9.97 9.72 -0.66
N SER A 160 -10.68 8.69 -1.11
CA SER A 160 -10.22 7.31 -1.30
C SER A 160 -9.24 7.14 -2.46
N LEU A 161 -8.49 6.04 -2.38
CA LEU A 161 -7.73 5.45 -3.46
C LEU A 161 -8.43 4.13 -3.77
N ASP A 162 -8.89 3.95 -5.00
CA ASP A 162 -9.68 2.76 -5.35
C ASP A 162 -9.10 2.07 -6.57
N GLU A 163 -9.07 0.75 -6.53
CA GLU A 163 -8.68 -0.10 -7.67
C GLU A 163 -9.93 -0.57 -8.41
N ASN A 164 -9.93 -0.49 -9.74
CA ASN A 164 -11.04 -1.00 -10.53
C ASN A 164 -11.17 -2.54 -10.44
N CYS A 165 -12.31 -3.07 -10.90
CA CYS A 165 -12.67 -4.48 -10.69
C CYS A 165 -11.67 -5.49 -11.27
N ASP A 166 -11.00 -5.14 -12.38
CA ASP A 166 -10.03 -6.02 -13.03
C ASP A 166 -8.57 -5.72 -12.63
N GLY A 167 -8.35 -4.77 -11.71
CA GLY A 167 -7.02 -4.40 -11.22
C GLY A 167 -6.09 -3.83 -12.28
N SER A 168 -6.60 -3.12 -13.29
CA SER A 168 -5.79 -2.40 -14.29
C SER A 168 -5.66 -0.91 -13.99
N LEU A 169 -6.56 -0.33 -13.19
CA LEU A 169 -6.61 1.11 -12.92
C LEU A 169 -6.67 1.39 -11.42
N LEU A 170 -5.94 2.43 -11.00
CA LEU A 170 -6.12 3.10 -9.71
C LEU A 170 -6.77 4.45 -9.93
N THR A 171 -7.84 4.74 -9.21
CA THR A 171 -8.46 6.07 -9.17
C THR A 171 -8.07 6.78 -7.89
N PHE A 172 -7.80 8.08 -7.97
CA PHE A 172 -7.37 8.89 -6.84
C PHE A 172 -7.85 10.32 -6.97
N ALA A 173 -7.95 11.02 -5.85
CA ALA A 173 -8.29 12.42 -5.81
C ALA A 173 -7.29 13.24 -4.98
N TYR A 174 -7.13 14.50 -5.36
CA TYR A 174 -6.31 15.46 -4.62
C TYR A 174 -6.87 16.88 -4.75
N LEU A 175 -6.44 17.73 -3.82
CA LEU A 175 -6.66 19.16 -3.83
C LEU A 175 -5.37 19.85 -4.28
N LEU A 176 -5.45 20.79 -5.20
CA LEU A 176 -4.33 21.65 -5.60
C LEU A 176 -4.85 23.07 -5.77
N ASP A 177 -4.21 24.02 -5.07
CA ASP A 177 -4.60 25.45 -5.11
C ASP A 177 -6.09 25.73 -4.83
N GLY A 178 -6.70 24.88 -3.99
CA GLY A 178 -8.12 24.97 -3.63
C GLY A 178 -9.08 24.29 -4.61
N GLU A 179 -8.57 23.73 -5.71
CA GLU A 179 -9.36 23.01 -6.71
C GLU A 179 -9.27 21.48 -6.54
N HIS A 180 -10.36 20.80 -6.87
CA HIS A 180 -10.49 19.35 -6.74
C HIS A 180 -10.18 18.65 -8.06
N PHE A 181 -9.28 17.68 -8.02
CA PHE A 181 -8.92 16.86 -9.15
C PHE A 181 -9.20 15.39 -8.86
N ILE A 182 -9.68 14.68 -9.88
CA ILE A 182 -9.83 13.23 -9.89
C ILE A 182 -9.01 12.72 -11.07
N GLY A 183 -8.19 11.70 -10.84
CA GLY A 183 -7.35 11.09 -11.85
C GLY A 183 -7.39 9.57 -11.75
N PHE A 184 -6.78 8.92 -12.75
CA PHE A 184 -6.50 7.50 -12.71
C PHE A 184 -5.07 7.20 -13.19
N TYR A 185 -4.57 6.02 -12.84
CA TYR A 185 -3.26 5.51 -13.23
C TYR A 185 -3.38 4.06 -13.72
N ASP A 186 -2.77 3.76 -14.87
CA ASP A 186 -2.66 2.41 -15.43
C ASP A 186 -1.55 1.61 -14.73
N VAL A 187 -1.90 0.48 -14.11
CA VAL A 187 -1.03 -0.35 -13.25
C VAL A 187 -0.26 -1.42 -14.02
#